data_AF-A0A6H0DVJ0-F1
#
_entry.id   AF-A0A6H0DVJ0-F1
#
_cell.length_a   1.000
_cell.length_b   1.000
_cell.length_c   1.000
_cell.angle_alpha   90.00
_cell.angle_beta   90.00
_cell.angle_gamma   90.00
#
_symmetry.space_group_name_H-M   'P 1'
#
loop_
_entity.id
_entity.type
_entity.pdbx_description
1 polymer ?
#
loop_
_entity_poly.entity_id
_entity_poly.type
_entity_poly.pdbx_seq_one_letter_code
_entity_poly.pdbx_strand_id
1 'polypeptide(L)'
;MPSWAITGASRGIGSADVGNQVFALIRRQPSAELSKLDSERENLHIIKADVTDAQSLSEAAAKVGELTENKLDVFISNACHPGLDLRFYPTSAFLGKEKELKNEIDAPMSVNLIGAISSINCFLPLIRNGELKKIIYITSPTGDAEFTRKCGVTVTIGYTATKAAMNLVMSKYAAELKGEGIKTLALSPGWVDTDGSTQFPAHLSIDDSVNANHKPHAMYSSGYGPDARGLRNGATDVSEGEPGSH
;
A
#
# COMPACT_ATOMS: atom_id res chain seq x y z
N MET A 1 -15.01 1.17 20.45
CA MET A 1 -14.53 0.21 19.44
C MET A 1 -13.71 0.99 18.43
N PRO A 2 -12.47 0.61 18.10
CA PRO A 2 -11.70 1.36 17.13
C PRO A 2 -12.36 1.35 15.74
N SER A 3 -12.28 2.48 15.04
CA SER A 3 -12.88 2.70 13.73
C SER A 3 -11.83 2.67 12.60
N TRP A 4 -12.09 1.88 11.56
CA TRP A 4 -11.13 1.56 10.50
C TRP A 4 -11.76 1.85 9.14
N ALA A 5 -11.16 2.72 8.34
CA ALA A 5 -11.59 2.96 6.96
C ALA A 5 -10.53 2.47 5.98
N ILE A 6 -10.93 1.67 5.00
CA ILE A 6 -10.03 0.93 4.12
C ILE A 6 -10.43 1.16 2.66
N THR A 7 -9.54 1.70 1.83
CA THR A 7 -9.77 1.85 0.39
C THR A 7 -9.46 0.58 -0.39
N GLY A 8 -10.10 0.36 -1.54
CA GLY A 8 -9.86 -0.85 -2.34
C GLY A 8 -10.38 -2.12 -1.65
N ALA A 9 -11.39 -1.94 -0.81
CA ALA A 9 -11.98 -2.90 0.11
C ALA A 9 -12.81 -4.03 -0.54
N SER A 10 -12.84 -4.14 -1.87
CA SER A 10 -13.78 -5.01 -2.57
C SER A 10 -13.45 -6.49 -2.44
N ARG A 11 -12.23 -6.83 -2.05
CA ARG A 11 -11.70 -8.19 -1.89
C ARG A 11 -10.70 -8.22 -0.72
N GLY A 12 -10.55 -9.36 -0.07
CA GLY A 12 -9.58 -9.53 1.03
C GLY A 12 -9.99 -8.92 2.39
N ILE A 13 -11.13 -8.22 2.47
CA ILE A 13 -11.69 -7.71 3.74
C ILE A 13 -12.43 -8.80 4.54
N GLY A 14 -12.64 -9.99 3.96
CA GLY A 14 -13.27 -11.12 4.67
C GLY A 14 -12.58 -11.50 5.99
N SER A 15 -11.31 -11.12 6.17
CA SER A 15 -10.55 -11.31 7.41
C SER A 15 -10.46 -10.07 8.31
N ALA A 16 -11.07 -8.94 7.93
CA ALA A 16 -11.02 -7.72 8.73
C ALA A 16 -11.69 -7.97 10.09
N ASP A 17 -10.89 -7.79 11.13
CA ASP A 17 -11.13 -8.13 12.53
C ASP A 17 -12.56 -7.87 13.01
N VAL A 18 -13.18 -8.88 13.63
CA VAL A 18 -14.54 -8.85 14.18
C VAL A 18 -14.70 -7.87 15.34
N GLY A 19 -13.60 -7.40 15.94
CA GLY A 19 -13.61 -6.46 17.07
C GLY A 19 -13.58 -4.97 16.74
N ASN A 20 -13.53 -4.57 15.47
CA ASN A 20 -13.44 -3.15 15.05
C ASN A 20 -14.66 -2.72 14.23
N GLN A 21 -14.96 -1.42 14.22
CA GLN A 21 -15.93 -0.86 13.28
C GLN A 21 -15.21 -0.62 11.94
N VAL A 22 -15.67 -1.25 10.87
CA VAL A 22 -14.98 -1.30 9.58
C VAL A 22 -15.81 -0.60 8.50
N PHE A 23 -15.21 0.39 7.86
CA PHE A 23 -15.72 1.09 6.70
C PHE A 23 -14.98 0.60 5.45
N ALA A 24 -15.64 -0.29 4.71
CA ALA A 24 -15.15 -0.85 3.46
C ALA A 24 -15.42 0.13 2.31
N LEU A 25 -14.39 0.89 1.91
CA LEU A 25 -14.49 1.90 0.86
C LEU A 25 -14.23 1.28 -0.52
N ILE A 26 -15.28 1.11 -1.33
CA ILE A 26 -15.22 0.42 -2.62
C ILE A 26 -15.70 1.31 -3.77
N ARG A 27 -15.03 1.22 -4.92
CA ARG A 27 -15.37 2.02 -6.11
C ARG A 27 -16.67 1.58 -6.79
N ARG A 28 -16.93 0.27 -6.78
CA ARG A 28 -18.03 -0.39 -7.50
C ARG A 28 -18.99 -1.06 -6.52
N GLN A 29 -20.04 -1.69 -7.04
CA GLN A 29 -20.93 -2.52 -6.25
C GLN A 29 -20.17 -3.64 -5.53
N PRO A 30 -20.60 -4.02 -4.31
CA PRO A 30 -19.97 -5.10 -3.57
C PRO A 30 -20.08 -6.43 -4.31
N SER A 31 -19.09 -7.30 -4.11
CA SER A 31 -19.19 -8.69 -4.55
C SER A 31 -20.27 -9.42 -3.74
N ALA A 32 -20.78 -10.54 -4.25
CA ALA A 32 -21.74 -11.36 -3.50
C ALA A 32 -21.21 -11.77 -2.12
N GLU A 33 -19.90 -12.05 -2.02
CA GLU A 33 -19.23 -12.36 -0.76
C GLU A 33 -19.21 -11.16 0.19
N LEU A 34 -18.84 -9.98 -0.28
CA LEU A 34 -18.80 -8.78 0.55
C LEU A 34 -20.21 -8.35 1.00
N SER A 35 -21.21 -8.48 0.12
CA SER A 35 -22.63 -8.26 0.48
C SER A 35 -23.11 -9.24 1.52
N LYS A 36 -22.70 -10.51 1.45
CA LYS A 36 -23.03 -11.51 2.47
C LYS A 36 -22.41 -11.12 3.81
N LEU A 37 -21.13 -10.75 3.83
CA LEU A 37 -20.45 -10.30 5.05
C LEU A 37 -21.12 -9.08 5.67
N ASP A 38 -21.55 -8.12 4.86
CA ASP A 38 -22.31 -6.93 5.32
C ASP A 38 -23.61 -7.32 6.01
N SER A 39 -24.33 -8.31 5.47
CA SER A 39 -25.57 -8.81 6.09
C SER A 39 -25.36 -9.59 7.39
N GLU A 40 -24.15 -10.12 7.62
CA GLU A 40 -23.80 -10.93 8.79
C GLU A 40 -23.10 -10.12 9.89
N ARG A 41 -22.66 -8.90 9.60
CA ARG A 41 -21.78 -8.10 10.48
C ARG A 41 -22.27 -6.68 10.66
N GLU A 42 -22.83 -6.39 11.82
CA GLU A 42 -23.28 -5.03 12.19
C GLU A 42 -22.13 -4.01 12.26
N ASN A 43 -20.89 -4.47 12.45
CA ASN A 43 -19.71 -3.64 12.52
C ASN A 43 -19.05 -3.37 11.15
N LEU A 44 -19.62 -3.87 10.06
CA LEU A 44 -19.16 -3.61 8.69
C LEU A 44 -20.10 -2.62 8.00
N HIS A 45 -19.51 -1.63 7.34
CA HIS A 45 -20.24 -0.64 6.55
C HIS A 45 -19.59 -0.52 5.19
N ILE A 46 -20.30 -0.89 4.13
CA ILE A 46 -19.84 -0.70 2.76
C ILE A 46 -20.20 0.71 2.29
N ILE A 47 -19.19 1.49 1.90
CA ILE A 47 -19.35 2.86 1.43
C ILE A 47 -18.73 2.99 0.04
N LYS A 48 -19.45 3.62 -0.88
CA LYS A 48 -18.92 3.93 -2.21
C LYS A 48 -17.83 4.99 -2.10
N ALA A 49 -16.64 4.69 -2.60
CA ALA A 49 -15.54 5.64 -2.72
C ALA A 49 -14.67 5.31 -3.94
N ASP A 50 -14.58 6.24 -4.89
CA ASP A 50 -13.56 6.21 -5.92
C ASP A 50 -12.40 7.13 -5.54
N VAL A 51 -11.21 6.56 -5.34
CA VAL A 51 -10.02 7.32 -4.93
C VAL A 51 -9.54 8.31 -6.00
N THR A 52 -9.99 8.17 -7.26
CA THR A 52 -9.68 9.13 -8.33
C THR A 52 -10.71 10.27 -8.44
N ASP A 53 -11.75 10.27 -7.61
CA ASP A 53 -12.81 11.28 -7.60
C ASP A 53 -12.85 11.97 -6.23
N ALA A 54 -12.49 13.26 -6.22
CA ALA A 54 -12.44 14.06 -5.00
C ALA A 54 -13.82 14.22 -4.34
N GLN A 55 -14.89 14.31 -5.14
CA GLN A 55 -16.24 14.41 -4.60
C GLN A 55 -16.64 13.07 -3.96
N SER A 56 -16.39 11.96 -4.64
CA SER A 56 -16.66 10.63 -4.08
C SER A 56 -15.91 10.39 -2.76
N LEU A 57 -14.66 10.83 -2.64
CA LEU A 57 -13.90 10.75 -1.39
C LEU A 57 -14.51 11.63 -0.29
N SER A 58 -14.89 12.86 -0.62
CA SER A 58 -15.50 13.78 0.34
C SER A 58 -16.83 13.26 0.88
N GLU A 59 -17.67 12.69 0.01
CA GLU A 59 -18.94 12.06 0.39
C GLU A 59 -18.69 10.84 1.29
N ALA A 60 -17.69 10.01 0.96
CA ALA A 60 -17.31 8.86 1.78
C ALA A 60 -16.81 9.28 3.17
N ALA A 61 -15.94 10.29 3.25
CA ALA A 61 -15.44 10.82 4.52
C ALA A 61 -16.56 11.43 5.36
N ALA A 62 -17.47 12.20 4.75
CA ALA A 62 -18.65 12.71 5.44
C ALA A 62 -19.50 11.57 6.01
N LYS A 63 -19.73 10.51 5.22
CA LYS A 63 -20.52 9.37 5.67
C LYS A 63 -19.87 8.60 6.83
N VAL A 64 -18.55 8.41 6.77
CA VAL A 64 -17.81 7.83 7.91
C VAL A 64 -17.92 8.75 9.13
N GLY A 65 -17.77 10.06 8.96
CA GLY A 65 -17.93 11.05 10.04
C GLY A 65 -19.29 10.99 10.72
N GLU A 66 -20.38 10.88 9.96
CA GLU A 66 -21.74 10.69 10.49
C GLU A 66 -21.85 9.44 11.38
N LEU A 67 -21.27 8.32 10.93
CA LEU A 67 -21.37 7.02 11.60
C LEU A 67 -20.41 6.86 12.79
N THR A 68 -19.50 7.82 12.99
CA THR A 68 -18.43 7.74 13.99
C THR A 68 -18.38 8.95 14.92
N GLU A 69 -19.31 9.90 14.81
CA GLU A 69 -19.25 11.17 15.55
C GLU A 69 -17.98 11.98 15.20
N ASN A 70 -17.66 12.06 13.91
CA ASN A 70 -16.53 12.81 13.33
C ASN A 70 -15.13 12.35 13.79
N LYS A 71 -14.95 11.05 14.06
CA LYS A 71 -13.65 10.48 14.45
C LYS A 71 -13.28 9.26 13.62
N LEU A 72 -11.99 9.04 13.41
CA LEU A 72 -11.48 7.82 12.78
C LEU A 72 -10.18 7.41 13.47
N ASP A 73 -10.03 6.14 13.81
CA ASP A 73 -8.83 5.66 14.50
C ASP A 73 -7.73 5.22 13.54
N VAL A 74 -8.12 4.55 12.46
CA VAL A 74 -7.20 3.96 11.48
C VAL A 74 -7.71 4.22 10.07
N PHE A 75 -6.87 4.83 9.23
CA PHE A 75 -7.08 4.91 7.79
C PHE A 75 -6.07 4.01 7.07
N ILE A 76 -6.55 3.10 6.22
CA ILE A 76 -5.71 2.21 5.43
C ILE A 76 -5.92 2.52 3.94
N SER A 77 -4.91 3.13 3.35
CA SER A 77 -4.82 3.38 1.91
C SER A 77 -4.32 2.13 1.20
N ASN A 78 -5.25 1.36 0.63
CA ASN A 78 -5.01 0.06 0.00
C ASN A 78 -5.48 -0.01 -1.46
N ALA A 79 -6.35 0.90 -1.91
CA ALA A 79 -6.75 0.97 -3.32
C ALA A 79 -5.54 0.99 -4.26
N CYS A 80 -5.61 0.15 -5.29
CA CYS A 80 -4.46 -0.12 -6.13
C CYS A 80 -4.87 -0.42 -7.57
N HIS A 81 -4.09 0.12 -8.51
CA HIS A 81 -4.07 -0.22 -9.92
C HIS A 81 -2.69 -0.81 -10.27
N PRO A 82 -2.61 -2.09 -10.68
CA PRO A 82 -1.32 -2.78 -10.92
C PRO A 82 -0.64 -2.38 -12.23
N GLY A 83 -1.31 -1.61 -13.09
CA GLY A 83 -0.91 -1.33 -14.47
C GLY A 83 -1.93 -1.91 -15.45
N LEU A 84 -1.75 -1.66 -16.74
CA LEU A 84 -2.64 -2.15 -17.81
C LEU A 84 -2.12 -3.50 -18.34
N ASP A 85 -2.65 -3.94 -19.48
CA ASP A 85 -2.29 -5.23 -20.11
C ASP A 85 -0.79 -5.36 -20.42
N LEU A 86 -0.08 -4.24 -20.53
CA LEU A 86 1.35 -4.17 -20.81
C LEU A 86 2.21 -4.08 -19.54
N ARG A 87 1.64 -4.28 -18.35
CA ARG A 87 2.38 -4.23 -17.08
C ARG A 87 3.51 -5.25 -16.98
N PHE A 88 3.52 -6.28 -17.81
CA PHE A 88 4.60 -7.27 -17.87
C PHE A 88 5.67 -6.96 -18.93
N TYR A 89 5.61 -5.80 -19.58
CA TYR A 89 6.67 -5.36 -20.46
C TYR A 89 7.88 -4.92 -19.63
N PRO A 90 9.10 -5.37 -19.98
CA PRO A 90 10.29 -4.81 -19.40
C PRO A 90 10.46 -3.36 -19.82
N THR A 91 11.15 -2.54 -19.01
CA THR A 91 11.31 -1.09 -19.25
C THR A 91 11.74 -0.71 -20.67
N SER A 92 12.70 -1.44 -21.25
CA SER A 92 13.20 -1.17 -22.60
C SER A 92 12.23 -1.58 -23.72
N ALA A 93 11.23 -2.43 -23.45
CA ALA A 93 10.26 -2.88 -24.45
C ALA A 93 9.25 -1.80 -24.87
N PHE A 94 9.29 -0.64 -24.20
CA PHE A 94 8.51 0.54 -24.56
C PHE A 94 9.21 1.45 -25.61
N LEU A 95 10.39 1.08 -26.11
CA LEU A 95 11.04 1.80 -27.20
C LEU A 95 10.11 1.89 -28.42
N GLY A 96 9.76 3.12 -28.84
CA GLY A 96 8.81 3.37 -29.94
C GLY A 96 7.34 3.11 -29.59
N LYS A 97 7.01 3.01 -28.29
CA LYS A 97 5.65 2.75 -27.75
C LYS A 97 5.28 3.78 -26.67
N GLU A 98 5.49 5.06 -26.98
CA GLU A 98 5.36 6.15 -26.01
C GLU A 98 3.92 6.30 -25.48
N LYS A 99 2.92 6.00 -26.31
CA LYS A 99 1.50 6.05 -25.91
C LYS A 99 1.18 4.94 -24.91
N GLU A 100 1.68 3.75 -25.15
CA GLU A 100 1.55 2.59 -24.26
C GLU A 100 2.27 2.83 -22.94
N LEU A 101 3.48 3.37 -22.99
CA LEU A 101 4.24 3.76 -21.80
C LEU A 101 3.46 4.76 -20.95
N LYS A 102 2.90 5.80 -21.59
CA LYS A 102 2.08 6.80 -20.91
C LYS A 102 0.89 6.15 -20.20
N ASN A 103 0.17 5.27 -20.88
CA ASN A 103 -0.99 4.59 -20.30
C ASN A 103 -0.61 3.65 -19.13
N GLU A 104 0.53 2.94 -19.25
CA GLU A 104 1.05 2.07 -18.19
C GLU A 104 1.46 2.86 -16.94
N ILE A 105 1.87 4.12 -17.09
CA ILE A 105 2.24 5.00 -15.97
C ILE A 105 1.03 5.74 -15.39
N ASP A 106 0.18 6.33 -16.24
CA ASP A 106 -0.90 7.22 -15.83
C ASP A 106 -1.91 6.57 -14.88
N ALA A 107 -2.33 5.34 -15.18
CA ALA A 107 -3.34 4.65 -14.39
C ALA A 107 -2.86 4.32 -12.96
N PRO A 108 -1.68 3.69 -12.77
CA PRO A 108 -1.06 3.57 -11.44
C PRO A 108 -0.84 4.91 -10.76
N MET A 109 -0.35 5.94 -11.46
CA MET A 109 -0.11 7.26 -10.87
C MET A 109 -1.40 7.90 -10.34
N SER A 110 -2.49 7.80 -11.10
CA SER A 110 -3.79 8.35 -10.72
C SER A 110 -4.36 7.68 -9.47
N VAL A 111 -4.27 6.35 -9.36
CA VAL A 111 -4.86 5.58 -8.25
C VAL A 111 -3.91 5.48 -7.05
N ASN A 112 -2.69 4.99 -7.28
CA ASN A 112 -1.79 4.53 -6.21
C ASN A 112 -1.01 5.67 -5.54
N LEU A 113 -0.88 6.81 -6.24
CA LEU A 113 -0.17 7.99 -5.76
C LEU A 113 -1.14 9.15 -5.51
N ILE A 114 -1.74 9.71 -6.56
CA ILE A 114 -2.63 10.87 -6.44
C ILE A 114 -3.86 10.48 -5.61
N GLY A 115 -4.55 9.40 -5.96
CA GLY A 115 -5.71 8.92 -5.22
C GLY A 115 -5.38 8.55 -3.77
N ALA A 116 -4.21 7.95 -3.53
CA ALA A 116 -3.77 7.64 -2.17
C ALA A 116 -3.56 8.91 -1.31
N ILE A 117 -2.88 9.93 -1.85
CA ILE A 117 -2.67 11.23 -1.19
C ILE A 117 -4.01 11.92 -0.95
N SER A 118 -4.87 12.00 -1.98
CA SER A 118 -6.20 12.60 -1.87
C SER A 118 -7.04 11.92 -0.81
N SER A 119 -7.00 10.58 -0.74
CA SER A 119 -7.74 9.83 0.27
C SER A 119 -7.20 10.11 1.67
N ILE A 120 -5.88 10.07 1.88
CA ILE A 120 -5.28 10.40 3.19
C ILE A 120 -5.71 11.80 3.62
N ASN A 121 -5.61 12.79 2.75
CA ASN A 121 -5.97 14.18 3.05
C ASN A 121 -7.47 14.32 3.39
N CYS A 122 -8.34 13.61 2.67
CA CYS A 122 -9.79 13.67 2.88
C CYS A 122 -10.20 13.10 4.24
N PHE A 123 -9.56 12.02 4.69
CA PHE A 123 -9.85 11.37 5.97
C PHE A 123 -9.04 11.93 7.15
N LEU A 124 -8.00 12.72 6.90
CA LEU A 124 -7.12 13.29 7.94
C LEU A 124 -7.88 14.08 9.02
N PRO A 125 -8.92 14.91 8.72
CA PRO A 125 -9.69 15.58 9.76
C PRO A 125 -10.34 14.62 10.77
N LEU A 126 -10.85 13.48 10.30
CA LEU A 126 -11.41 12.44 11.17
C LEU A 126 -10.32 11.76 12.00
N ILE A 127 -9.16 11.47 11.39
CA ILE A 127 -8.00 10.89 12.06
C ILE A 127 -7.50 11.79 13.20
N ARG A 128 -7.50 13.12 13.01
CA ARG A 128 -7.10 14.08 14.04
C ARG A 128 -7.95 13.99 15.31
N ASN A 129 -9.23 13.63 15.15
CA ASN A 129 -10.20 13.45 16.23
C ASN A 129 -10.22 12.03 16.81
N GLY A 130 -9.58 11.06 16.16
CA GLY A 130 -9.48 9.68 16.63
C GLY A 130 -8.59 9.51 17.86
N GLU A 131 -8.72 8.37 18.52
CA GLU A 131 -7.90 8.03 19.68
C GLU A 131 -6.58 7.37 19.27
N LEU A 132 -6.61 6.46 18.27
CA LEU A 132 -5.40 5.74 17.84
C LEU A 132 -4.52 6.53 16.86
N LYS A 133 -5.14 7.36 16.00
CA LYS A 133 -4.50 8.25 15.04
C LYS A 133 -3.47 7.59 14.11
N LYS A 134 -3.89 6.58 13.35
CA LYS A 134 -2.98 5.81 12.45
C LYS A 134 -3.35 5.96 10.98
N ILE A 135 -2.33 6.18 10.15
CA ILE A 135 -2.45 6.15 8.68
C ILE A 135 -1.51 5.08 8.14
N ILE A 136 -2.05 4.10 7.42
CA ILE A 136 -1.30 2.99 6.84
C ILE A 136 -1.43 3.07 5.32
N TYR A 137 -0.33 2.92 4.60
CA TYR A 137 -0.31 2.73 3.16
C TYR A 137 0.20 1.33 2.83
N ILE A 138 -0.53 0.61 1.99
CA ILE A 138 -0.13 -0.72 1.53
C ILE A 138 0.82 -0.56 0.34
N THR A 139 2.11 -0.76 0.60
CA THR A 139 3.19 -0.70 -0.40
C THR A 139 3.54 -2.09 -0.94
N SER A 140 4.65 -2.20 -1.69
CA SER A 140 5.16 -3.44 -2.28
C SER A 140 6.67 -3.55 -2.07
N PRO A 141 7.26 -4.75 -2.02
CA PRO A 141 8.71 -4.91 -1.99
C PRO A 141 9.37 -4.28 -3.21
N THR A 142 8.69 -4.29 -4.37
CA THR A 142 9.21 -3.67 -5.60
C THR A 142 9.33 -2.15 -5.49
N GLY A 143 8.64 -1.50 -4.56
CA GLY A 143 8.84 -0.08 -4.27
C GLY A 143 10.21 0.23 -3.65
N ASP A 144 11.00 -0.79 -3.27
CA ASP A 144 12.38 -0.63 -2.84
C ASP A 144 13.36 -0.91 -4.00
N ALA A 145 14.33 0.00 -4.16
CA ALA A 145 15.27 -0.05 -5.26
C ALA A 145 16.30 -1.18 -5.09
N GLU A 146 16.67 -1.52 -3.86
CA GLU A 146 17.60 -2.62 -3.60
C GLU A 146 16.96 -3.97 -3.90
N PHE A 147 15.75 -4.20 -3.38
CA PHE A 147 14.93 -5.37 -3.68
C PHE A 147 14.73 -5.53 -5.19
N THR A 148 14.31 -4.46 -5.87
CA THR A 148 14.08 -4.47 -7.33
C THR A 148 15.31 -4.93 -8.10
N ARG A 149 16.51 -4.45 -7.74
CA ARG A 149 17.77 -4.87 -8.36
C ARG A 149 18.13 -6.32 -8.02
N LYS A 150 18.05 -6.70 -6.74
CA LYS A 150 18.43 -8.05 -6.27
C LYS A 150 17.56 -9.14 -6.87
N CYS A 151 16.25 -8.88 -7.00
CA CYS A 151 15.29 -9.84 -7.53
C CYS A 151 15.08 -9.72 -9.05
N GLY A 152 15.80 -8.83 -9.74
CA GLY A 152 15.69 -8.68 -11.20
C GLY A 152 14.31 -8.28 -11.68
N VAL A 153 13.58 -7.45 -10.93
CA VAL A 153 12.23 -7.02 -11.30
C VAL A 153 12.33 -5.98 -12.43
N THR A 154 11.98 -6.39 -13.65
CA THR A 154 12.10 -5.54 -14.85
C THR A 154 10.78 -4.95 -15.35
N VAL A 155 9.67 -5.36 -14.76
CA VAL A 155 8.29 -5.11 -15.21
C VAL A 155 7.52 -4.21 -14.23
N THR A 156 6.25 -3.91 -14.51
CA THR A 156 5.32 -3.15 -13.65
C THR A 156 5.80 -1.74 -13.29
N ILE A 157 6.33 -1.03 -14.29
CA ILE A 157 7.07 0.23 -14.12
C ILE A 157 6.23 1.27 -13.37
N GLY A 158 5.01 1.54 -13.84
CA GLY A 158 4.12 2.53 -13.22
C GLY A 158 3.76 2.14 -11.79
N TYR A 159 3.38 0.88 -11.57
CA TYR A 159 3.08 0.36 -10.24
C TYR A 159 4.27 0.49 -9.29
N THR A 160 5.44 -0.03 -9.66
CA THR A 160 6.65 -0.01 -8.84
C THR A 160 7.10 1.42 -8.52
N ALA A 161 7.09 2.31 -9.52
CA ALA A 161 7.40 3.72 -9.32
C ALA A 161 6.45 4.39 -8.31
N THR A 162 5.14 4.10 -8.38
CA THR A 162 4.17 4.67 -7.44
C THR A 162 4.37 4.16 -6.01
N LYS A 163 4.74 2.88 -5.83
CA LYS A 163 5.02 2.31 -4.50
C LYS A 163 6.29 2.93 -3.89
N ALA A 164 7.34 3.12 -4.69
CA ALA A 164 8.54 3.83 -4.27
C ALA A 164 8.24 5.29 -3.89
N ALA A 165 7.49 6.00 -4.72
CA ALA A 165 7.08 7.38 -4.45
C ALA A 165 6.28 7.49 -3.15
N MET A 166 5.32 6.59 -2.92
CA MET A 166 4.50 6.60 -1.72
C MET A 166 5.28 6.27 -0.44
N ASN A 167 6.34 5.46 -0.50
CA ASN A 167 7.22 5.26 0.67
C ASN A 167 7.82 6.59 1.16
N LEU A 168 8.24 7.45 0.21
CA LEU A 168 8.74 8.79 0.54
C LEU A 168 7.63 9.74 0.98
N VAL A 169 6.46 9.70 0.35
CA VAL A 169 5.29 10.52 0.74
C VAL A 169 4.82 10.17 2.16
N MET A 170 4.78 8.89 2.53
CA MET A 170 4.44 8.47 3.90
C MET A 170 5.46 8.96 4.93
N SER A 171 6.74 9.02 4.56
CA SER A 171 7.79 9.64 5.38
C SER A 171 7.58 11.15 5.55
N LYS A 172 7.07 11.84 4.52
CA LYS A 172 6.67 13.26 4.63
C LYS A 172 5.51 13.44 5.59
N TYR A 173 4.44 12.65 5.48
CA TYR A 173 3.33 12.69 6.43
C TYR A 173 3.79 12.37 7.86
N ALA A 174 4.71 11.42 8.06
CA ALA A 174 5.30 11.15 9.38
C ALA A 174 5.99 12.39 9.95
N ALA A 175 6.83 13.05 9.14
CA ALA A 175 7.57 14.23 9.58
C ALA A 175 6.64 15.40 9.93
N GLU A 176 5.61 15.63 9.11
CA GLU A 176 4.63 16.71 9.30
C GLU A 176 3.72 16.47 10.51
N LEU A 177 3.10 15.28 10.60
CA LEU A 177 2.02 15.02 11.54
C LEU A 177 2.49 14.52 12.91
N LYS A 178 3.81 14.36 13.11
CA LYS A 178 4.40 13.90 14.37
C LYS A 178 3.95 14.74 15.57
N GLY A 179 3.87 16.06 15.41
CA GLY A 179 3.43 16.98 16.47
C GLY A 179 1.97 16.79 16.89
N GLU A 180 1.15 16.19 16.03
CA GLU A 180 -0.27 15.90 16.27
C GLU A 180 -0.49 14.51 16.90
N GLY A 181 0.57 13.74 17.12
CA GLY A 181 0.52 12.37 17.62
C GLY A 181 0.06 11.34 16.59
N ILE A 182 -0.06 11.72 15.31
CA ILE A 182 -0.50 10.83 14.23
C ILE A 182 0.68 9.98 13.77
N LYS A 183 0.48 8.67 13.71
CA LYS A 183 1.49 7.70 13.27
C LYS A 183 1.22 7.28 11.83
N THR A 184 2.26 7.26 11.01
CA THR A 184 2.16 6.76 9.64
C THR A 184 3.01 5.51 9.44
N LEU A 185 2.57 4.62 8.54
CA LEU A 185 3.27 3.38 8.21
C LEU A 185 3.10 3.06 6.73
N ALA A 186 4.20 2.78 6.04
CA ALA A 186 4.17 2.08 4.75
C ALA A 186 4.48 0.60 4.99
N LEU A 187 3.51 -0.28 4.73
CA LEU A 187 3.61 -1.70 5.00
C LEU A 187 3.53 -2.48 3.69
N SER A 188 4.51 -3.35 3.44
CA SER A 188 4.37 -4.37 2.40
C SER A 188 3.82 -5.66 3.02
N PRO A 189 2.77 -6.25 2.43
CA PRO A 189 2.21 -7.51 2.93
C PRO A 189 3.04 -8.75 2.54
N GLY A 190 4.17 -8.57 1.83
CA GLY A 190 4.88 -9.67 1.18
C GLY A 190 4.18 -10.10 -0.11
N TRP A 191 4.53 -11.30 -0.60
CA TRP A 191 3.82 -11.91 -1.73
C TRP A 191 2.51 -12.51 -1.22
N VAL A 192 1.39 -11.94 -1.64
CA VAL A 192 0.05 -12.42 -1.28
C VAL A 192 -0.60 -12.98 -2.52
N ASP A 193 -1.09 -14.22 -2.41
CA ASP A 193 -1.85 -14.87 -3.46
C ASP A 193 -3.20 -14.13 -3.65
N THR A 194 -3.21 -13.22 -4.61
CA THR A 194 -4.37 -12.42 -5.03
C THR A 194 -4.58 -12.62 -6.53
N ASP A 195 -5.74 -12.26 -7.06
CA ASP A 195 -6.03 -12.33 -8.51
C ASP A 195 -5.01 -11.57 -9.39
N GLY A 196 -4.26 -10.61 -8.82
CA GLY A 196 -3.15 -9.92 -9.50
C GLY A 196 -1.85 -10.74 -9.56
N SER A 197 -1.64 -11.64 -8.60
CA SER A 197 -0.46 -12.53 -8.52
C SER A 197 -0.59 -13.80 -9.37
N THR A 198 -1.82 -14.24 -9.68
CA THR A 198 -2.09 -15.42 -10.52
C THR A 198 -1.84 -15.17 -12.01
N GLN A 199 -1.52 -13.93 -12.41
CA GLN A 199 -1.22 -13.55 -13.80
C GLN A 199 0.28 -13.39 -14.08
N PHE A 200 1.16 -13.71 -13.12
CA PHE A 200 2.60 -13.78 -13.41
C PHE A 200 2.89 -15.05 -14.21
N PRO A 201 3.58 -14.95 -15.36
CA PRO A 201 3.94 -16.13 -16.13
C PRO A 201 4.91 -17.00 -15.32
N ALA A 202 4.79 -18.34 -15.45
CA ALA A 202 5.53 -19.32 -14.65
C ALA A 202 7.07 -19.22 -14.71
N HIS A 203 7.64 -18.52 -15.68
CA HIS A 203 9.10 -18.26 -15.74
C HIS A 203 9.54 -17.03 -14.92
N LEU A 204 8.57 -16.24 -14.43
CA LEU A 204 8.75 -15.16 -13.45
C LEU A 204 8.19 -15.59 -12.08
N SER A 205 7.76 -16.85 -11.90
CA SER A 205 7.55 -17.38 -10.56
C SER A 205 8.89 -17.34 -9.87
N ILE A 206 9.03 -16.45 -8.90
CA ILE A 206 10.27 -16.25 -8.19
C ILE A 206 10.53 -17.54 -7.40
N ASP A 207 11.49 -18.35 -7.85
CA ASP A 207 11.97 -19.53 -7.13
C ASP A 207 12.27 -19.17 -5.66
N ASP A 208 11.88 -20.08 -4.76
CA ASP A 208 12.09 -20.28 -3.30
C ASP A 208 12.58 -19.16 -2.36
N SER A 209 13.35 -18.19 -2.85
CA SER A 209 13.85 -17.02 -2.12
C SER A 209 12.75 -16.10 -1.57
N VAL A 210 11.58 -16.04 -2.20
CA VAL A 210 10.42 -15.26 -1.70
C VAL A 210 9.62 -16.06 -0.66
N ASN A 211 9.55 -17.38 -0.80
CA ASN A 211 8.94 -18.25 0.21
C ASN A 211 9.72 -18.25 1.53
N ALA A 212 11.03 -18.00 1.52
CA ALA A 212 11.84 -17.89 2.73
C ALA A 212 11.57 -16.59 3.55
N ASN A 213 10.94 -15.57 2.97
CA ASN A 213 10.74 -14.24 3.59
C ASN A 213 9.30 -13.99 4.07
N HIS A 214 8.59 -15.02 4.55
CA HIS A 214 7.24 -14.97 5.14
C HIS A 214 7.07 -14.08 6.40
N LYS A 215 7.98 -13.13 6.67
CA LYS A 215 7.81 -12.13 7.73
C LYS A 215 7.39 -10.80 7.09
N PRO A 216 6.30 -10.16 7.56
CA PRO A 216 5.95 -8.81 7.13
C PRO A 216 7.11 -7.87 7.50
N HIS A 217 7.88 -7.47 6.49
CA HIS A 217 8.93 -6.47 6.66
C HIS A 217 8.28 -5.08 6.64
N ALA A 218 8.10 -4.49 7.82
CA ALA A 218 7.84 -3.06 7.91
C ALA A 218 9.08 -2.31 7.43
N MET A 219 9.06 -1.80 6.20
CA MET A 219 10.24 -1.13 5.63
C MET A 219 10.49 0.26 6.23
N TYR A 220 9.47 0.90 6.80
CA TYR A 220 9.60 2.23 7.41
C TYR A 220 8.65 2.40 8.61
N SER A 221 9.15 2.20 9.83
CA SER A 221 8.52 2.70 11.06
C SER A 221 9.46 3.70 11.73
N SER A 222 9.08 4.98 11.78
CA SER A 222 9.91 6.01 12.41
C SER A 222 9.60 6.14 13.90
N GLY A 223 10.08 5.18 14.69
CA GLY A 223 10.16 5.27 16.14
C GLY A 223 11.49 5.91 16.58
N TYR A 224 11.60 7.24 16.52
CA TYR A 224 12.80 7.93 17.03
C TYR A 224 12.64 8.29 18.52
N GLY A 225 13.14 7.41 19.38
CA GLY A 225 13.57 7.66 20.77
C GLY A 225 15.11 7.61 20.87
N PRO A 226 15.72 8.15 21.95
CA PRO A 226 17.15 8.47 21.99
C PRO A 226 17.99 7.23 22.34
N ASP A 227 18.16 6.32 21.40
CA ASP A 227 19.32 5.41 21.39
C ASP A 227 19.60 4.93 19.96
N ALA A 228 20.06 5.87 19.13
CA ALA A 228 20.47 5.62 17.75
C ALA A 228 21.85 4.95 17.71
N ARG A 229 21.96 3.69 18.15
CA ARG A 229 23.09 2.80 17.89
C ARG A 229 22.58 1.35 17.77
N GLY A 230 22.12 0.97 16.59
CA GLY A 230 21.69 -0.43 16.39
C GLY A 230 20.93 -0.76 15.12
N LEU A 231 21.31 -0.23 13.96
CA LEU A 231 21.00 -0.85 12.66
C LEU A 231 22.27 -0.82 11.81
N ARG A 232 23.18 -1.77 12.07
CA ARG A 232 24.32 -2.03 11.22
C ARG A 232 23.80 -2.61 9.89
N ASN A 233 24.17 -1.94 8.82
CA ASN A 233 24.10 -2.41 7.44
C ASN A 233 24.58 -3.87 7.35
N GLY A 234 23.75 -4.74 6.78
CA GLY A 234 24.18 -6.03 6.25
C GLY A 234 24.92 -5.83 4.94
N ALA A 235 26.09 -5.19 5.01
CA ALA A 235 27.11 -5.34 3.98
C ALA A 235 27.73 -6.72 4.19
N THR A 236 27.52 -7.63 3.24
CA THR A 236 28.35 -8.83 3.13
C THR A 236 29.75 -8.38 2.76
N ASP A 237 30.68 -8.58 3.71
CA ASP A 237 32.12 -8.63 3.50
C ASP A 237 32.42 -9.39 2.20
N VAL A 238 32.99 -8.67 1.24
CA VAL A 238 33.77 -9.31 0.17
C VAL A 238 35.16 -9.47 0.76
N SER A 239 35.47 -10.70 1.17
CA SER A 239 36.76 -11.08 1.73
C SER A 239 37.91 -10.51 0.92
N GLU A 240 38.79 -9.78 1.61
CA GLU A 240 40.12 -9.41 1.15
C GLU A 240 40.86 -10.68 0.68
N GLY A 241 41.29 -10.67 -0.58
CA GLY A 241 42.26 -11.64 -1.08
C GLY A 241 43.65 -11.17 -0.69
N GLU A 242 44.34 -11.95 0.15
CA GLU A 242 45.81 -11.88 0.27
C GLU A 242 46.48 -12.97 -0.58
N PRO A 243 47.69 -12.71 -1.10
CA PRO A 243 48.36 -13.57 -2.07
C PRO A 243 49.20 -14.65 -1.40
N GLY A 244 48.97 -15.91 -1.77
CA GLY A 244 49.79 -17.04 -1.36
C GLY A 244 50.93 -17.31 -2.35
N SER A 245 52.16 -17.07 -1.89
CA SER A 245 53.40 -17.58 -2.47
C SER A 245 53.63 -19.05 -2.09
N HIS A 246 53.82 -19.93 -3.07
CA HIS A 246 54.77 -21.06 -3.07
C HIS A 246 55.03 -21.50 -4.51
#